data_AF-A0AAX6Q7R2-F1
#
_entry.id   AF-A0AAX6Q7R2-F1
#
_cell.length_a   1.000
_cell.length_b   1.000
_cell.length_c   1.000
_cell.angle_alpha   90.00
_cell.angle_beta   90.00
_cell.angle_gamma   90.00
#
_symmetry.space_group_name_H-M   'P 1'
#
loop_
_entity.id
_entity.type
_entity.pdbx_description
1 polymer ?
#
loop_
_entity_poly.entity_id
_entity_poly.type
_entity_poly.pdbx_seq_one_letter_code
_entity_poly.pdbx_strand_id
1 'polypeptide(L)'
;MPCPGAPSADPLPISGHWGHQGGSGRAKGQMSKEQQLRSLRGALSRQGGPAAEHKTQGHGPCWGPAEGQSLVSRLLAQGSELGLELVFVWNRDPGRMAGSVPPSLQLHSLTALGERHPDLVVEVAHPKIIQESGAHILRHANLLVGSPSALADQTTQQQLLAASHHWGHAMFVARGALWGTEDISRLDAAGGLQSLRVTMATHPDGFRLEGPLATTHSTGPRTVLYEGPVRGLCPFAPRNSNTMAAAALAAPSLGFDNVIGVLVADLSLADMHVVDVELRGPPGPTGRNFAVHTHRENPAEPGAVTGSATVAAFWRSLLAGAEGSMSQAPGARPSPPSVYHERQRLELCAVHALNNVLQQQLFSQEAADEICKRLAPDSRLNPHRSLLGTGNYDVNVIMAALQGLGLAAVWWDRRRPLSQLALPQVLGLILNLPSPVSLGLLSLPLRRRHWVALRQVDGIYYNLDSKLRAPEALGDEDGVRAFVAAALARGLCEVLLVVTKEVEEKGCWLQTD
;
A
#
# COMPACT_ATOMS: atom_id res chain seq x y z
N MET A 1 43.52 -31.04 21.72
CA MET A 1 43.70 -30.49 20.37
C MET A 1 42.31 -30.14 19.80
N PRO A 2 42.12 -28.99 19.14
CA PRO A 2 40.84 -28.27 19.08
C PRO A 2 40.14 -28.27 17.70
N CYS A 3 38.88 -27.82 17.70
CA CYS A 3 37.95 -27.62 16.59
C CYS A 3 38.39 -26.61 15.51
N PRO A 4 37.73 -26.67 14.32
CA PRO A 4 37.26 -25.46 13.62
C PRO A 4 35.78 -25.61 13.21
N GLY A 5 34.90 -24.62 13.13
CA GLY A 5 34.97 -23.16 13.19
C GLY A 5 33.70 -22.66 12.47
N ALA A 6 32.78 -22.03 13.21
CA ALA A 6 31.55 -21.46 12.67
C ALA A 6 31.85 -20.22 11.80
N PRO A 7 31.07 -19.91 10.75
CA PRO A 7 31.11 -18.59 10.14
C PRO A 7 30.31 -17.60 11.00
N SER A 8 30.99 -16.51 11.31
CA SER A 8 30.59 -15.35 12.09
C SER A 8 29.39 -14.61 11.51
N ALA A 9 28.46 -14.26 12.38
CA ALA A 9 27.54 -13.16 12.16
C ALA A 9 28.33 -11.84 12.34
N ASP A 10 28.30 -10.98 11.32
CA ASP A 10 28.71 -9.58 11.45
C ASP A 10 27.53 -8.65 11.12
N PRO A 11 27.52 -7.44 11.70
CA PRO A 11 26.31 -6.70 12.05
C PRO A 11 25.87 -5.68 11.01
N LEU A 12 24.57 -5.38 11.00
CA LEU A 12 23.99 -4.23 10.30
C LEU A 12 24.58 -2.92 10.84
N PRO A 13 25.03 -1.98 9.99
CA PRO A 13 25.49 -0.68 10.45
C PRO A 13 24.29 0.22 10.82
N ILE A 14 24.23 0.57 12.10
CA ILE A 14 23.54 1.76 12.60
C ILE A 14 24.41 2.96 12.21
N SER A 15 23.90 3.89 11.41
CA SER A 15 24.52 5.20 11.23
C SER A 15 23.59 6.30 11.74
N GLY A 16 23.78 6.67 13.00
CA GLY A 16 23.55 8.03 13.45
C GLY A 16 24.85 8.81 13.32
N HIS A 17 24.82 10.01 12.75
CA HIS A 17 25.83 11.03 13.06
C HIS A 17 25.19 12.42 13.07
N TRP A 18 25.27 13.01 14.26
CA TRP A 18 25.19 14.45 14.52
C TRP A 18 26.42 15.16 13.94
N GLY A 19 26.22 16.39 13.46
CA GLY A 19 27.28 17.35 13.17
C GLY A 19 26.78 18.77 13.39
N HIS A 20 27.21 19.39 14.49
CA HIS A 20 26.97 20.79 14.85
C HIS A 20 28.24 21.64 14.61
N GLN A 21 28.03 22.95 14.47
CA GLN A 21 28.99 24.09 14.35
C GLN A 21 29.50 24.37 12.93
N GLY A 22 29.52 25.59 12.38
CA GLY A 22 29.27 26.95 12.87
C GLY A 22 30.28 27.90 12.20
N GLY A 23 29.84 29.01 11.59
CA GLY A 23 30.75 30.13 11.21
C GLY A 23 30.57 30.81 9.85
N SER A 24 29.83 31.93 9.86
CA SER A 24 29.91 33.17 9.05
C SER A 24 30.53 33.22 7.63
N GLY A 25 29.81 33.82 6.67
CA GLY A 25 30.41 34.36 5.45
C GLY A 25 29.44 34.91 4.38
N ARG A 26 28.96 36.15 4.55
CA ARG A 26 28.46 37.14 3.57
C ARG A 26 27.75 36.70 2.26
N ALA A 27 26.45 36.98 2.27
CA ALA A 27 25.57 37.56 1.23
C ALA A 27 26.07 37.72 -0.23
N LYS A 28 25.30 37.14 -1.17
CA LYS A 28 24.89 37.74 -2.45
C LYS A 28 23.54 37.16 -2.86
N GLY A 29 22.68 38.03 -3.39
CA GLY A 29 21.22 37.92 -3.36
C GLY A 29 20.60 36.75 -4.12
N GLN A 30 19.48 36.26 -3.57
CA GLN A 30 18.49 35.48 -4.29
C GLN A 30 17.09 36.02 -3.92
N MET A 31 16.35 36.39 -4.97
CA MET A 31 14.95 36.79 -4.91
C MET A 31 14.09 35.66 -4.32
N SER A 32 13.05 36.04 -3.58
CA SER A 32 12.16 35.09 -2.90
C SER A 32 11.32 34.26 -3.89
N LYS A 33 10.97 33.05 -3.45
CA LYS A 33 10.04 32.12 -4.11
C LYS A 33 8.61 32.67 -4.31
N GLU A 34 8.34 33.93 -3.97
CA GLU A 34 7.03 34.58 -4.15
C GLU A 34 6.89 35.36 -5.47
N GLN A 35 7.90 35.37 -6.34
CA GLN A 35 7.86 36.11 -7.61
C GLN A 35 7.79 35.27 -8.90
N GLN A 36 7.66 33.94 -8.81
CA GLN A 36 7.65 33.06 -10.00
C GLN A 36 6.34 32.31 -10.29
N LEU A 37 5.21 32.71 -9.70
CA LEU A 37 3.89 32.18 -10.05
C LEU A 37 2.91 33.31 -10.36
N ARG A 38 2.97 33.82 -11.60
CA ARG A 38 1.91 34.62 -12.23
C ARG A 38 1.70 34.15 -13.66
N SER A 39 0.84 33.16 -13.87
CA SER A 39 -0.20 33.18 -14.91
C SER A 39 -1.16 32.00 -14.73
N LEU A 40 -2.37 32.31 -14.28
CA LEU A 40 -3.66 31.73 -14.69
C LEU A 40 -4.72 32.34 -13.75
N ARG A 41 -5.49 33.31 -14.27
CA ARG A 41 -6.57 34.02 -13.56
C ARG A 41 -7.90 33.73 -14.25
N GLY A 42 -8.92 33.47 -13.44
CA GLY A 42 -10.34 33.68 -13.70
C GLY A 42 -11.20 32.70 -12.89
N ALA A 43 -12.09 33.07 -11.95
CA ALA A 43 -12.45 34.37 -11.40
C ALA A 43 -13.07 34.17 -9.99
N LEU A 44 -12.68 34.99 -9.01
CA LEU A 44 -13.36 35.19 -7.73
C LEU A 44 -13.93 36.62 -7.77
N SER A 45 -15.23 36.79 -7.47
CA SER A 45 -15.83 38.10 -7.25
C SER A 45 -16.19 38.25 -5.77
N ARG A 46 -15.76 39.38 -5.18
CA ARG A 46 -16.09 39.86 -3.84
C ARG A 46 -17.20 40.91 -3.93
N GLN A 47 -18.17 40.84 -3.02
CA GLN A 47 -18.84 41.95 -2.30
C GLN A 47 -19.39 41.32 -0.99
N GLY A 48 -19.40 41.87 0.23
CA GLY A 48 -18.96 43.14 0.82
C GLY A 48 -19.66 43.32 2.19
N GLY A 49 -18.90 43.22 3.31
CA GLY A 49 -19.11 43.82 4.66
C GLY A 49 -20.30 43.40 5.57
N PRO A 50 -20.35 43.82 6.86
CA PRO A 50 -19.28 44.19 7.80
C PRO A 50 -19.29 43.34 9.11
N ALA A 51 -18.31 43.60 9.97
CA ALA A 51 -18.06 42.95 11.26
C ALA A 51 -19.20 43.07 12.28
N ALA A 52 -19.37 42.03 13.10
CA ALA A 52 -19.99 42.11 14.41
C ALA A 52 -19.16 41.30 15.42
N GLU A 53 -18.59 41.99 16.39
CA GLU A 53 -18.09 41.41 17.63
C GLU A 53 -19.27 40.84 18.43
N HIS A 54 -19.16 39.61 18.94
CA HIS A 54 -19.90 39.22 20.14
C HIS A 54 -19.11 38.26 21.03
N LYS A 55 -18.81 38.82 22.20
CA LYS A 55 -18.38 38.29 23.49
C LYS A 55 -18.60 36.80 23.78
N THR A 56 -17.56 36.26 24.42
CA THR A 56 -17.51 35.17 25.39
C THR A 56 -18.78 34.94 26.24
N GLN A 57 -19.26 33.69 26.31
CA GLN A 57 -19.48 32.90 27.55
C GLN A 57 -20.25 31.61 27.25
N GLY A 58 -19.75 30.48 27.77
CA GLY A 58 -20.44 29.20 27.77
C GLY A 58 -19.51 28.00 28.02
N HIS A 59 -19.10 27.81 29.28
CA HIS A 59 -18.51 26.55 29.75
C HIS A 59 -19.53 25.41 29.70
N GLY A 60 -19.10 24.20 29.32
CA GLY A 60 -19.89 22.98 29.48
C GLY A 60 -19.44 21.82 28.58
N PRO A 61 -18.54 20.94 29.05
CA PRO A 61 -17.91 19.86 28.27
C PRO A 61 -18.76 18.58 28.29
N CYS A 62 -18.82 17.86 27.16
CA CYS A 62 -19.28 16.47 27.06
C CYS A 62 -19.02 15.96 25.63
N TRP A 63 -17.76 15.62 25.32
CA TRP A 63 -17.36 15.24 23.97
C TRP A 63 -17.37 13.72 23.77
N GLY A 64 -18.40 13.24 23.07
CA GLY A 64 -18.38 11.98 22.32
C GLY A 64 -19.06 12.17 20.96
N PRO A 65 -18.43 12.89 20.02
CA PRO A 65 -18.46 12.60 18.57
C PRO A 65 -17.17 13.11 17.84
N ALA A 66 -16.02 13.06 18.51
CA ALA A 66 -14.83 13.87 18.15
C ALA A 66 -14.12 13.52 16.84
N GLU A 67 -14.09 12.23 16.45
CA GLU A 67 -13.33 11.78 15.26
C GLU A 67 -13.98 12.20 13.95
N GLY A 68 -15.28 11.90 13.78
CA GLY A 68 -16.02 12.26 12.57
C GLY A 68 -16.08 13.77 12.33
N GLN A 69 -16.33 14.55 13.38
CA GLN A 69 -16.34 16.02 13.28
C GLN A 69 -14.96 16.60 12.93
N SER A 70 -13.89 16.04 13.50
CA SER A 70 -12.52 16.43 13.14
C SER A 70 -12.19 16.16 11.67
N LEU A 71 -12.57 14.98 11.16
CA LEU A 71 -12.37 14.61 9.75
C LEU A 71 -13.17 15.51 8.82
N VAL A 72 -14.45 15.76 9.12
CA VAL A 72 -15.29 16.69 8.32
C VAL A 72 -14.69 18.07 8.30
N SER A 73 -14.31 18.62 9.46
CA SER A 73 -13.71 19.95 9.56
C SER A 73 -12.43 20.05 8.74
N ARG A 74 -11.61 19.00 8.77
CA ARG A 74 -10.35 18.95 8.01
C ARG A 74 -10.57 18.78 6.51
N LEU A 75 -11.52 17.96 6.07
CA LEU A 75 -11.88 17.81 4.66
C LEU A 75 -12.44 19.11 4.09
N LEU A 76 -13.31 19.80 4.85
CA LEU A 76 -13.85 21.10 4.43
C LEU A 76 -12.76 22.18 4.35
N ALA A 77 -11.76 22.13 5.23
CA ALA A 77 -10.69 23.13 5.28
C ALA A 77 -9.55 22.86 4.27
N GLN A 78 -9.17 21.60 4.06
CA GLN A 78 -7.94 21.22 3.36
C GLN A 78 -8.16 20.19 2.24
N GLY A 79 -9.36 19.65 2.08
CA GLY A 79 -9.63 18.57 1.13
C GLY A 79 -9.28 18.94 -0.30
N SER A 80 -9.68 20.14 -0.74
CA SER A 80 -9.43 20.63 -2.11
C SER A 80 -7.95 20.73 -2.46
N GLU A 81 -7.10 21.11 -1.50
CA GLU A 81 -5.63 21.16 -1.67
C GLU A 81 -5.03 19.76 -1.88
N LEU A 82 -5.72 18.73 -1.40
CA LEU A 82 -5.34 17.32 -1.51
C LEU A 82 -6.07 16.59 -2.65
N GLY A 83 -6.87 17.31 -3.45
CA GLY A 83 -7.68 16.70 -4.51
C GLY A 83 -8.88 15.89 -4.00
N LEU A 84 -9.32 16.16 -2.76
CA LEU A 84 -10.44 15.47 -2.12
C LEU A 84 -11.66 16.41 -2.01
N GLU A 85 -12.84 15.85 -2.23
CA GLU A 85 -14.11 16.53 -2.03
C GLU A 85 -14.96 15.76 -1.02
N LEU A 86 -15.49 16.45 0.00
CA LEU A 86 -16.47 15.86 0.90
C LEU A 86 -17.85 15.89 0.23
N VAL A 87 -18.27 14.74 -0.29
CA VAL A 87 -19.54 14.65 -1.04
C VAL A 87 -20.75 14.40 -0.17
N PHE A 88 -20.63 13.79 1.02
CA PHE A 88 -21.73 13.72 2.00
C PHE A 88 -21.22 13.36 3.41
N VAL A 89 -22.07 13.56 4.40
CA VAL A 89 -21.93 13.08 5.79
C VAL A 89 -23.27 12.49 6.20
N TRP A 90 -23.24 11.30 6.82
CA TRP A 90 -24.42 10.67 7.39
C TRP A 90 -24.20 10.44 8.89
N ASN A 91 -25.26 10.66 9.68
CA ASN A 91 -25.30 10.26 11.07
C ASN A 91 -26.72 9.77 11.38
N ARG A 92 -26.83 8.69 12.18
CA ARG A 92 -28.12 8.19 12.65
C ARG A 92 -28.93 9.24 13.41
N ASP A 93 -28.24 10.15 14.10
CA ASP A 93 -28.84 11.33 14.74
C ASP A 93 -28.44 12.60 13.96
N PRO A 94 -29.34 13.13 13.10
CA PRO A 94 -29.07 14.34 12.33
C PRO A 94 -28.74 15.56 13.20
N GLY A 95 -29.22 15.60 14.44
CA GLY A 95 -28.92 16.67 15.39
C GLY A 95 -27.41 16.81 15.68
N ARG A 96 -26.64 15.72 15.53
CA ARG A 96 -25.17 15.73 15.69
C ARG A 96 -24.43 16.47 14.57
N MET A 97 -25.09 16.71 13.45
CA MET A 97 -24.55 17.42 12.29
C MET A 97 -24.94 18.91 12.27
N ALA A 98 -25.90 19.31 13.11
CA ALA A 98 -26.36 20.69 13.17
C ALA A 98 -25.21 21.66 13.49
N GLY A 99 -25.07 22.72 12.69
CA GLY A 99 -24.05 23.75 12.85
C GLY A 99 -22.62 23.35 12.47
N SER A 100 -22.35 22.06 12.24
CA SER A 100 -21.00 21.54 11.92
C SER A 100 -20.88 21.00 10.48
N VAL A 101 -21.98 20.52 9.90
CA VAL A 101 -22.03 20.03 8.52
C VAL A 101 -23.00 20.89 7.70
N PRO A 102 -22.59 21.45 6.55
CA PRO A 102 -23.49 22.15 5.64
C PRO A 102 -24.71 21.29 5.25
N PRO A 103 -25.95 21.83 5.22
CA PRO A 103 -27.15 21.05 4.90
C PRO A 103 -27.07 20.29 3.57
N SER A 104 -26.39 20.85 2.56
CA SER A 104 -26.18 20.20 1.27
C SER A 104 -25.36 18.90 1.36
N LEU A 105 -24.50 18.78 2.37
CA LEU A 105 -23.66 17.60 2.60
C LEU A 105 -24.34 16.58 3.52
N GLN A 106 -25.44 16.91 4.17
CA GLN A 106 -26.11 15.98 5.08
C GLN A 106 -26.92 14.96 4.27
N LEU A 107 -26.55 13.69 4.38
CA LEU A 107 -27.32 12.59 3.83
C LEU A 107 -28.31 12.10 4.89
N HIS A 108 -29.59 12.00 4.53
CA HIS A 108 -30.63 11.58 5.47
C HIS A 108 -30.77 10.06 5.59
N SER A 109 -30.47 9.33 4.52
CA SER A 109 -30.53 7.87 4.49
C SER A 109 -29.33 7.29 3.73
N LEU A 110 -28.67 6.29 4.31
CA LEU A 110 -27.61 5.55 3.63
C LEU A 110 -28.12 4.87 2.35
N THR A 111 -29.41 4.53 2.26
CA THR A 111 -29.98 3.95 1.03
C THR A 111 -29.87 4.87 -0.19
N ALA A 112 -29.73 6.18 0.03
CA ALA A 112 -29.59 7.19 -1.02
C ALA A 112 -28.12 7.54 -1.30
N LEU A 113 -27.14 6.83 -0.72
CA LEU A 113 -25.72 7.18 -0.89
C LEU A 113 -25.28 7.13 -2.36
N GLY A 114 -25.90 6.26 -3.18
CA GLY A 114 -25.60 6.15 -4.60
C GLY A 114 -25.89 7.42 -5.40
N GLU A 115 -26.83 8.26 -4.95
CA GLU A 115 -27.15 9.56 -5.56
C GLU A 115 -26.04 10.60 -5.37
N ARG A 116 -25.12 10.35 -4.42
CA ARG A 116 -23.99 11.23 -4.10
C ARG A 116 -22.72 10.87 -4.86
N HIS A 117 -22.71 9.75 -5.58
CA HIS A 117 -21.58 9.24 -6.36
C HIS A 117 -20.22 9.30 -5.62
N PRO A 118 -20.11 8.75 -4.39
CA PRO A 118 -18.84 8.75 -3.66
C PRO A 118 -17.82 7.77 -4.28
N ASP A 119 -16.55 8.16 -4.37
CA ASP A 119 -15.46 7.24 -4.74
C ASP A 119 -15.03 6.35 -3.55
N LEU A 120 -15.09 6.92 -2.34
CA LEU A 120 -14.73 6.28 -1.09
C LEU A 120 -15.70 6.71 0.01
N VAL A 121 -16.26 5.74 0.73
CA VAL A 121 -17.02 5.95 1.96
C VAL A 121 -16.15 5.59 3.15
N VAL A 122 -16.08 6.48 4.12
CA VAL A 122 -15.29 6.29 5.34
C VAL A 122 -16.23 6.12 6.53
N GLU A 123 -16.20 4.95 7.15
CA GLU A 123 -17.00 4.67 8.34
C GLU A 123 -16.23 5.06 9.60
N VAL A 124 -16.79 5.98 10.39
CA VAL A 124 -16.20 6.46 11.67
C VAL A 124 -17.30 6.61 12.73
N ALA A 125 -18.13 5.59 12.88
CA ALA A 125 -19.33 5.63 13.69
C ALA A 125 -19.42 4.45 14.67
N HIS A 126 -19.67 3.25 14.16
CA HIS A 126 -19.90 2.05 14.94
C HIS A 126 -19.77 0.82 14.06
N PRO A 127 -19.25 -0.33 14.57
CA PRO A 127 -19.16 -1.56 13.78
C PRO A 127 -20.50 -2.06 13.23
N LYS A 128 -21.62 -1.69 13.86
CA LYS A 128 -22.99 -1.99 13.37
C LYS A 128 -23.26 -1.39 11.99
N ILE A 129 -22.69 -0.22 11.66
CA ILE A 129 -22.85 0.38 10.33
C ILE A 129 -22.20 -0.49 9.25
N ILE A 130 -21.05 -1.09 9.57
CA ILE A 130 -20.37 -2.03 8.67
C ILE A 130 -21.18 -3.31 8.49
N GLN A 131 -21.73 -3.85 9.57
CA GLN A 131 -22.58 -5.05 9.56
C GLN A 131 -23.86 -4.85 8.76
N GLU A 132 -24.55 -3.73 8.95
CA GLU A 132 -25.87 -3.47 8.36
C GLU A 132 -25.78 -2.88 6.94
N SER A 133 -24.78 -2.03 6.67
CA SER A 133 -24.71 -1.22 5.45
C SER A 133 -23.44 -1.42 4.63
N GLY A 134 -22.42 -2.13 5.12
CA GLY A 134 -21.14 -2.23 4.42
C GLY A 134 -21.24 -2.84 3.02
N ALA A 135 -22.05 -3.89 2.84
CA ALA A 135 -22.30 -4.48 1.52
C ALA A 135 -23.07 -3.54 0.58
N HIS A 136 -24.00 -2.73 1.12
CA HIS A 136 -24.71 -1.72 0.35
C HIS A 136 -23.77 -0.57 -0.07
N ILE A 137 -22.85 -0.17 0.80
CA ILE A 137 -21.82 0.83 0.48
C ILE A 137 -20.91 0.31 -0.64
N LEU A 138 -20.42 -0.92 -0.52
CA LEU A 138 -19.55 -1.58 -1.51
C LEU A 138 -20.23 -1.80 -2.86
N ARG A 139 -21.56 -1.63 -2.97
CA ARG A 139 -22.24 -1.60 -4.27
C ARG A 139 -21.98 -0.32 -5.08
N HIS A 140 -21.62 0.76 -4.39
CA HIS A 140 -21.54 2.09 -4.99
C HIS A 140 -20.15 2.73 -4.86
N ALA A 141 -19.32 2.30 -3.92
CA ALA A 141 -18.04 2.94 -3.61
C ALA A 141 -17.06 2.00 -2.90
N ASN A 142 -15.79 2.39 -2.92
CA ASN A 142 -14.80 1.81 -2.01
C ASN A 142 -15.18 2.10 -0.55
N LEU A 143 -14.74 1.25 0.38
CA LEU A 143 -15.09 1.37 1.80
C LEU A 143 -13.83 1.39 2.66
N LEU A 144 -13.62 2.44 3.45
CA LEU A 144 -12.67 2.45 4.56
C LEU A 144 -13.40 2.12 5.87
N VAL A 145 -13.13 0.94 6.40
CA VAL A 145 -13.67 0.43 7.67
C VAL A 145 -12.90 1.07 8.82
N GLY A 146 -13.53 2.00 9.56
CA GLY A 146 -12.94 2.58 10.76
C GLY A 146 -13.16 1.77 12.03
N SER A 147 -14.16 0.90 12.03
CA SER A 147 -14.48 -0.03 13.12
C SER A 147 -14.17 -1.49 12.74
N PRO A 148 -12.88 -1.90 12.64
CA PRO A 148 -12.51 -3.26 12.23
C PRO A 148 -13.01 -4.36 13.16
N SER A 149 -13.44 -4.03 14.38
CA SER A 149 -14.11 -5.00 15.27
C SER A 149 -15.36 -5.63 14.65
N ALA A 150 -16.00 -4.97 13.66
CA ALA A 150 -17.10 -5.55 12.88
C ALA A 150 -16.70 -6.83 12.14
N LEU A 151 -15.44 -6.94 11.71
CA LEU A 151 -14.91 -8.05 10.92
C LEU A 151 -14.59 -9.29 11.77
N ALA A 152 -14.74 -9.20 13.10
CA ALA A 152 -14.73 -10.37 13.97
C ALA A 152 -15.97 -11.26 13.77
N ASP A 153 -17.05 -10.73 13.21
CA ASP A 153 -18.19 -11.53 12.77
C ASP A 153 -17.90 -12.11 11.38
N GLN A 154 -17.84 -13.44 11.30
CA GLN A 154 -17.47 -14.14 10.06
C GLN A 154 -18.51 -13.91 8.94
N THR A 155 -19.79 -13.82 9.31
CA THR A 155 -20.87 -13.57 8.34
C THR A 155 -20.67 -12.22 7.67
N THR A 156 -20.43 -11.18 8.47
CA THR A 156 -20.12 -9.82 8.02
C THR A 156 -18.88 -9.82 7.13
N GLN A 157 -17.79 -10.46 7.58
CA GLN A 157 -16.56 -10.54 6.79
C GLN A 157 -16.79 -11.17 5.40
N GLN A 158 -17.48 -12.32 5.35
CA GLN A 158 -17.78 -13.02 4.11
C GLN A 158 -18.68 -12.19 3.18
N GLN A 159 -19.71 -11.54 3.74
CA GLN A 159 -20.61 -10.67 2.97
C GLN A 159 -19.87 -9.49 2.34
N LEU A 160 -18.96 -8.85 3.07
CA LEU A 160 -18.18 -7.73 2.57
C LEU A 160 -17.17 -8.16 1.50
N LEU A 161 -16.49 -9.29 1.70
CA LEU A 161 -15.60 -9.85 0.67
C LEU A 161 -16.37 -10.18 -0.61
N ALA A 162 -17.52 -10.85 -0.49
CA ALA A 162 -18.37 -11.17 -1.63
C ALA A 162 -18.86 -9.89 -2.35
N ALA A 163 -19.31 -8.87 -1.60
CA ALA A 163 -19.73 -7.60 -2.18
C ALA A 163 -18.58 -6.86 -2.88
N SER A 164 -17.40 -6.83 -2.27
CA SER A 164 -16.18 -6.24 -2.84
C SER A 164 -15.83 -6.89 -4.18
N HIS A 165 -15.80 -8.23 -4.23
CA HIS A 165 -15.53 -8.96 -5.47
C HIS A 165 -16.63 -8.77 -6.52
N HIS A 166 -17.90 -8.78 -6.11
CA HIS A 166 -19.01 -8.69 -7.05
C HIS A 166 -19.14 -7.31 -7.71
N TRP A 167 -18.91 -6.24 -6.95
CA TRP A 167 -19.07 -4.86 -7.44
C TRP A 167 -17.74 -4.19 -7.83
N GLY A 168 -16.60 -4.84 -7.60
CA GLY A 168 -15.28 -4.33 -7.99
C GLY A 168 -14.76 -3.17 -7.13
N HIS A 169 -15.33 -2.99 -5.93
CA HIS A 169 -14.92 -1.94 -4.99
C HIS A 169 -14.02 -2.49 -3.89
N ALA A 170 -12.92 -1.82 -3.61
CA ALA A 170 -11.97 -2.19 -2.56
C ALA A 170 -12.51 -1.89 -1.15
N MET A 171 -12.11 -2.75 -0.21
CA MET A 171 -12.30 -2.54 1.21
C MET A 171 -10.94 -2.30 1.88
N PHE A 172 -10.80 -1.15 2.54
CA PHE A 172 -9.66 -0.76 3.34
C PHE A 172 -9.99 -0.84 4.83
N VAL A 173 -8.98 -1.00 5.67
CA VAL A 173 -9.15 -1.06 7.13
C VAL A 173 -8.27 0.01 7.76
N ALA A 174 -8.87 0.84 8.62
CA ALA A 174 -8.12 1.82 9.40
C ALA A 174 -7.29 1.10 10.48
N ARG A 175 -5.97 1.30 10.46
CA ARG A 175 -5.07 0.71 11.46
C ARG A 175 -5.22 1.29 12.87
N GLY A 176 -5.80 2.49 12.97
CA GLY A 176 -6.04 3.17 14.26
C GLY A 176 -4.78 3.30 15.11
N ALA A 177 -4.85 2.85 16.37
CA ALA A 177 -3.72 2.91 17.30
C ALA A 177 -2.65 1.81 17.10
N LEU A 178 -2.80 0.93 16.11
CA LEU A 178 -1.83 -0.15 15.85
C LEU A 178 -0.52 0.42 15.29
N TRP A 179 0.59 0.10 15.96
CA TRP A 179 1.94 0.37 15.46
C TRP A 179 2.53 -0.92 14.86
N GLY A 180 3.28 -0.79 13.77
CA GLY A 180 3.95 -1.94 13.13
C GLY A 180 3.02 -2.86 12.30
N THR A 181 1.88 -2.35 11.81
CA THR A 181 0.94 -3.13 11.00
C THR A 181 1.63 -3.80 9.81
N GLU A 182 2.44 -3.05 9.08
CA GLU A 182 3.15 -3.54 7.89
C GLU A 182 4.21 -4.59 8.24
N ASP A 183 4.90 -4.41 9.37
CA ASP A 183 5.90 -5.38 9.86
C ASP A 183 5.23 -6.68 10.30
N ILE A 184 4.08 -6.60 10.98
CA ILE A 184 3.26 -7.77 11.35
C ILE A 184 2.84 -8.52 10.08
N SER A 185 2.29 -7.83 9.08
CA SER A 185 1.84 -8.44 7.82
C SER A 185 2.99 -9.11 7.05
N ARG A 186 4.16 -8.47 6.98
CA ARG A 186 5.33 -9.07 6.32
C ARG A 186 5.86 -10.28 7.07
N LEU A 187 5.89 -10.22 8.40
CA LEU A 187 6.35 -11.32 9.23
C LEU A 187 5.40 -12.53 9.13
N ASP A 188 4.08 -12.28 9.15
CA ASP A 188 3.04 -13.29 8.94
C ASP A 188 3.17 -13.96 7.57
N ALA A 189 3.27 -13.16 6.50
CA ALA A 189 3.42 -13.65 5.13
C ALA A 189 4.70 -14.47 4.92
N ALA A 190 5.77 -14.18 5.68
CA ALA A 190 7.01 -14.94 5.67
C ALA A 190 6.96 -16.23 6.52
N GLY A 191 5.82 -16.54 7.17
CA GLY A 191 5.69 -17.66 8.10
C GLY A 191 6.46 -17.47 9.40
N GLY A 192 6.88 -16.24 9.70
CA GLY A 192 7.71 -15.88 10.85
C GLY A 192 6.93 -15.47 12.09
N LEU A 193 5.59 -15.45 12.05
CA LEU A 193 4.73 -15.06 13.16
C LEU A 193 4.14 -16.31 13.83
N GLN A 194 4.44 -16.49 15.12
CA GLN A 194 3.93 -17.62 15.92
C GLN A 194 2.89 -17.20 16.95
N SER A 195 3.00 -16.00 17.50
CA SER A 195 2.01 -15.45 18.45
C SER A 195 1.97 -13.94 18.34
N LEU A 196 0.78 -13.36 18.55
CA LEU A 196 0.55 -11.93 18.62
C LEU A 196 -0.41 -11.62 19.77
N ARG A 197 0.01 -10.75 20.69
CA ARG A 197 -0.77 -10.26 21.82
C ARG A 197 -0.82 -8.74 21.76
N VAL A 198 -2.02 -8.19 21.91
CA VAL A 198 -2.25 -6.74 21.96
C VAL A 198 -2.93 -6.40 23.27
N THR A 199 -2.26 -5.61 24.10
CA THR A 199 -2.80 -5.11 25.36
C THR A 199 -3.18 -3.65 25.21
N MET A 200 -4.41 -3.30 25.61
CA MET A 200 -4.86 -1.92 25.73
C MET A 200 -5.17 -1.61 27.18
N ALA A 201 -4.47 -0.63 27.74
CA ALA A 201 -4.66 -0.15 29.10
C ALA A 201 -5.14 1.31 29.10
N THR A 202 -6.12 1.62 29.94
CA THR A 202 -6.61 2.99 30.16
C THR A 202 -7.36 3.08 31.50
N HIS A 203 -7.73 4.30 31.90
CA HIS A 203 -8.65 4.52 33.02
C HIS A 203 -9.95 3.72 32.82
N PRO A 204 -10.55 3.13 33.88
CA PRO A 204 -11.81 2.41 33.79
C PRO A 204 -12.93 3.17 33.03
N ASP A 205 -12.99 4.49 33.20
CA ASP A 205 -13.99 5.36 32.55
C ASP A 205 -13.84 5.44 31.01
N GLY A 206 -12.70 5.03 30.46
CA GLY A 206 -12.45 4.98 29.02
C GLY A 206 -13.07 3.76 28.32
N PHE A 207 -13.57 2.77 29.07
CA PHE A 207 -14.17 1.58 28.48
C PHE A 207 -15.65 1.77 28.13
N ARG A 208 -16.07 1.16 27.01
CA ARG A 208 -17.47 1.04 26.58
C ARG A 208 -17.76 -0.44 26.38
N LEU A 209 -17.83 -1.15 27.50
CA LEU A 209 -18.05 -2.60 27.52
C LEU A 209 -19.54 -2.92 27.44
N GLU A 210 -19.85 -4.06 26.83
CA GLU A 210 -21.18 -4.58 26.59
C GLU A 210 -21.27 -6.03 27.10
N GLY A 211 -22.49 -6.53 27.30
CA GLY A 211 -22.74 -7.91 27.71
C GLY A 211 -22.06 -8.29 29.03
N PRO A 212 -21.46 -9.49 29.15
CA PRO A 212 -20.80 -9.94 30.37
C PRO A 212 -19.68 -9.01 30.85
N LEU A 213 -18.93 -8.39 29.93
CA LEU A 213 -17.83 -7.49 30.29
C LEU A 213 -18.31 -6.18 30.93
N ALA A 214 -19.55 -5.74 30.65
CA ALA A 214 -20.10 -4.53 31.26
C ALA A 214 -20.26 -4.64 32.79
N THR A 215 -20.34 -5.86 33.32
CA THR A 215 -20.44 -6.13 34.77
C THR A 215 -19.09 -6.32 35.44
N THR A 216 -18.00 -6.29 34.67
CA THR A 216 -16.64 -6.45 35.21
C THR A 216 -16.19 -5.11 35.77
N HIS A 217 -15.87 -5.09 37.06
CA HIS A 217 -15.42 -3.89 37.76
C HIS A 217 -13.93 -3.97 38.08
N SER A 218 -13.25 -2.82 38.12
CA SER A 218 -11.87 -2.76 38.60
C SER A 218 -11.85 -3.12 40.09
N THR A 219 -11.12 -4.16 40.44
CA THR A 219 -10.99 -4.65 41.83
C THR A 219 -9.76 -4.07 42.54
N GLY A 220 -8.96 -3.26 41.86
CA GLY A 220 -7.73 -2.68 42.38
C GLY A 220 -7.17 -1.55 41.50
N PRO A 221 -5.93 -1.09 41.77
CA PRO A 221 -5.30 -0.01 41.02
C PRO A 221 -5.08 -0.35 39.54
N ARG A 222 -4.84 -1.64 39.24
CA ARG A 222 -4.70 -2.17 37.88
C ARG A 222 -5.37 -3.54 37.80
N THR A 223 -6.33 -3.71 36.89
CA THR A 223 -7.18 -4.90 36.78
C THR A 223 -7.27 -5.35 35.32
N VAL A 224 -7.02 -6.64 35.04
CA VAL A 224 -7.28 -7.24 33.73
C VAL A 224 -8.78 -7.52 33.61
N LEU A 225 -9.44 -6.86 32.67
CA LEU A 225 -10.88 -7.01 32.43
C LEU A 225 -11.17 -8.14 31.44
N TYR A 226 -10.23 -8.40 30.53
CA TYR A 226 -10.33 -9.44 29.52
C TYR A 226 -8.94 -9.91 29.10
N GLU A 227 -8.78 -11.21 28.89
CA GLU A 227 -7.64 -11.82 28.21
C GLU A 227 -8.11 -13.03 27.42
N GLY A 228 -7.90 -13.02 26.09
CA GLY A 228 -8.32 -14.11 25.22
C GLY A 228 -8.35 -13.75 23.73
N PRO A 229 -8.89 -14.62 22.88
CA PRO A 229 -9.02 -14.38 21.45
C PRO A 229 -9.74 -13.07 21.10
N VAL A 230 -9.19 -12.29 20.18
CA VAL A 230 -9.82 -11.02 19.73
C VAL A 230 -11.27 -11.24 19.26
N ARG A 231 -11.60 -12.40 18.66
CA ARG A 231 -12.97 -12.75 18.26
C ARG A 231 -13.96 -12.68 19.42
N GLY A 232 -13.56 -13.20 20.58
CA GLY A 232 -14.40 -13.19 21.79
C GLY A 232 -14.53 -11.80 22.42
N LEU A 233 -13.56 -10.92 22.19
CA LEU A 233 -13.56 -9.57 22.73
C LEU A 233 -14.46 -8.62 21.93
N CYS A 234 -14.41 -8.66 20.61
CA CYS A 234 -15.04 -7.65 19.74
C CYS A 234 -16.54 -7.43 20.00
N PRO A 235 -17.37 -8.45 20.24
CA PRO A 235 -18.80 -8.26 20.57
C PRO A 235 -19.04 -7.52 21.88
N PHE A 236 -18.12 -7.62 22.84
CA PHE A 236 -18.28 -7.07 24.20
C PHE A 236 -17.48 -5.78 24.44
N ALA A 237 -16.55 -5.44 23.55
CA ALA A 237 -15.83 -4.17 23.62
C ALA A 237 -15.62 -3.59 22.20
N PRO A 238 -16.69 -3.37 21.42
CA PRO A 238 -16.61 -3.04 20.00
C PRO A 238 -15.80 -1.78 19.70
N ARG A 239 -15.82 -0.80 20.62
CA ARG A 239 -15.11 0.48 20.44
C ARG A 239 -13.68 0.45 20.94
N ASN A 240 -13.39 -0.38 21.94
CA ASN A 240 -12.06 -0.50 22.54
C ASN A 240 -11.18 -1.55 21.84
N SER A 241 -11.77 -2.45 21.05
CA SER A 241 -11.05 -3.57 20.39
C SER A 241 -10.57 -3.28 18.96
N ASN A 242 -10.80 -2.09 18.41
CA ASN A 242 -10.45 -1.78 17.01
C ASN A 242 -8.96 -1.98 16.69
N THR A 243 -8.05 -1.60 17.59
CA THR A 243 -6.61 -1.82 17.40
C THR A 243 -6.24 -3.31 17.39
N MET A 244 -6.91 -4.11 18.22
CA MET A 244 -6.69 -5.56 18.29
C MET A 244 -7.28 -6.25 17.06
N ALA A 245 -8.44 -5.81 16.59
CA ALA A 245 -9.05 -6.27 15.35
C ALA A 245 -8.18 -5.94 14.13
N ALA A 246 -7.61 -4.74 14.06
CA ALA A 246 -6.65 -4.38 13.03
C ALA A 246 -5.40 -5.29 13.07
N ALA A 247 -4.94 -5.67 14.27
CA ALA A 247 -3.81 -6.59 14.41
C ALA A 247 -4.15 -8.01 13.95
N ALA A 248 -5.35 -8.50 14.26
CA ALA A 248 -5.87 -9.78 13.78
C ALA A 248 -5.97 -9.83 12.25
N LEU A 249 -6.38 -8.73 11.62
CA LEU A 249 -6.42 -8.61 10.16
C LEU A 249 -5.02 -8.51 9.53
N ALA A 250 -4.07 -7.90 10.23
CA ALA A 250 -2.68 -7.81 9.80
C ALA A 250 -1.90 -9.13 9.92
N ALA A 251 -2.40 -10.08 10.72
CA ALA A 251 -1.83 -11.41 10.94
C ALA A 251 -2.78 -12.55 10.49
N PRO A 252 -3.05 -12.72 9.18
CA PRO A 252 -3.97 -13.75 8.68
C PRO A 252 -3.72 -15.17 9.18
N SER A 253 -2.46 -15.58 9.41
CA SER A 253 -2.15 -16.93 9.92
C SER A 253 -2.70 -17.19 11.33
N LEU A 254 -2.84 -16.12 12.14
CA LEU A 254 -3.43 -16.19 13.48
C LEU A 254 -4.91 -15.83 13.46
N GLY A 255 -5.27 -14.76 12.74
CA GLY A 255 -6.62 -14.24 12.65
C GLY A 255 -7.22 -13.84 14.00
N PHE A 256 -8.54 -13.61 14.02
CA PHE A 256 -9.25 -13.21 15.24
C PHE A 256 -9.26 -14.28 16.34
N ASP A 257 -9.04 -15.54 15.99
CA ASP A 257 -9.11 -16.67 16.92
C ASP A 257 -7.82 -16.88 17.71
N ASN A 258 -6.66 -16.55 17.13
CA ASN A 258 -5.36 -16.82 17.76
C ASN A 258 -4.56 -15.56 18.12
N VAL A 259 -4.98 -14.38 17.65
CA VAL A 259 -4.49 -13.12 18.24
C VAL A 259 -5.13 -12.93 19.61
N ILE A 260 -4.31 -12.63 20.61
CA ILE A 260 -4.75 -12.45 21.99
C ILE A 260 -4.95 -10.96 22.29
N GLY A 261 -6.18 -10.57 22.60
CA GLY A 261 -6.54 -9.25 23.08
C GLY A 261 -6.58 -9.19 24.60
N VAL A 262 -6.12 -8.08 25.18
CA VAL A 262 -6.09 -7.88 26.63
C VAL A 262 -6.58 -6.47 26.97
N LEU A 263 -7.62 -6.36 27.78
CA LEU A 263 -8.09 -5.07 28.29
C LEU A 263 -7.67 -4.91 29.74
N VAL A 264 -7.06 -3.76 30.05
CA VAL A 264 -6.58 -3.45 31.39
C VAL A 264 -7.16 -2.12 31.85
N ALA A 265 -7.92 -2.17 32.93
CA ALA A 265 -8.30 -0.99 33.71
C ALA A 265 -7.14 -0.57 34.61
N ASP A 266 -6.66 0.65 34.47
CA ASP A 266 -5.56 1.20 35.25
C ASP A 266 -5.92 2.61 35.75
N LEU A 267 -6.09 2.75 37.07
CA LEU A 267 -6.46 4.02 37.70
C LEU A 267 -5.34 5.07 37.62
N SER A 268 -4.10 4.67 37.31
CA SER A 268 -2.98 5.61 37.14
C SER A 268 -2.99 6.32 35.78
N LEU A 269 -3.73 5.80 34.79
CA LEU A 269 -3.78 6.33 33.43
C LEU A 269 -4.89 7.38 33.26
N ALA A 270 -4.79 8.49 33.99
CA ALA A 270 -5.85 9.52 34.05
C ALA A 270 -6.13 10.22 32.70
N ASP A 271 -5.10 10.41 31.88
CA ASP A 271 -5.12 11.20 30.64
C ASP A 271 -4.39 10.50 29.48
N MET A 272 -4.33 9.17 29.51
CA MET A 272 -3.55 8.40 28.55
C MET A 272 -4.12 7.01 28.29
N HIS A 273 -3.95 6.55 27.05
CA HIS A 273 -4.14 5.16 26.67
C HIS A 273 -2.79 4.54 26.34
N VAL A 274 -2.52 3.36 26.87
CA VAL A 274 -1.33 2.58 26.56
C VAL A 274 -1.74 1.40 25.67
N VAL A 275 -0.97 1.19 24.61
CA VAL A 275 -1.09 0.01 23.75
C VAL A 275 0.25 -0.70 23.69
N ASP A 276 0.28 -1.93 24.17
CA ASP A 276 1.42 -2.83 24.02
C ASP A 276 1.12 -3.86 22.92
N VAL A 277 2.10 -4.08 22.04
CA VAL A 277 2.05 -5.14 21.03
C VAL A 277 3.25 -6.05 21.25
N GLU A 278 2.95 -7.31 21.52
CA GLU A 278 3.92 -8.36 21.74
C GLU A 278 3.77 -9.41 20.65
N LEU A 279 4.85 -9.69 19.93
CA LEU A 279 4.88 -10.78 18.97
C LEU A 279 6.09 -11.66 19.15
N ARG A 280 5.94 -12.93 18.76
CA ARG A 280 7.03 -13.91 18.77
C ARG A 280 7.05 -14.67 17.45
N GLY A 281 8.25 -14.96 16.98
CA GLY A 281 8.47 -15.90 15.88
C GLY A 281 8.76 -17.31 16.36
N PRO A 282 8.87 -18.27 15.43
CA PRO A 282 9.16 -19.66 15.75
C PRO A 282 10.53 -19.80 16.45
N PRO A 283 10.76 -20.90 17.18
CA PRO A 283 12.06 -21.18 17.79
C PRO A 283 13.15 -21.27 16.72
N GLY A 284 14.21 -20.50 16.92
CA GLY A 284 15.42 -20.60 16.09
C GLY A 284 16.24 -21.86 16.41
N PRO A 285 17.34 -22.11 15.68
CA PRO A 285 18.19 -23.28 15.88
C PRO A 285 18.76 -23.45 17.30
N THR A 286 18.84 -22.36 18.06
CA THR A 286 19.32 -22.33 19.46
C THR A 286 18.19 -22.46 20.49
N GLY A 287 16.94 -22.66 20.06
CA GLY A 287 15.76 -22.67 20.91
C GLY A 287 15.29 -21.29 21.39
N ARG A 288 15.96 -20.20 20.98
CA ARG A 288 15.52 -18.83 21.26
C ARG A 288 14.55 -18.36 20.18
N ASN A 289 13.50 -17.66 20.59
CA ASN A 289 12.50 -17.11 19.67
C ASN A 289 12.86 -15.65 19.36
N PHE A 290 12.66 -15.26 18.10
CA PHE A 290 12.51 -13.85 17.75
C PHE A 290 11.33 -13.27 18.53
N ALA A 291 11.47 -12.07 19.09
CA ALA A 291 10.41 -11.39 19.81
C ALA A 291 10.49 -9.88 19.60
N VAL A 292 9.33 -9.24 19.50
CA VAL A 292 9.21 -7.78 19.44
C VAL A 292 8.19 -7.36 20.49
N HIS A 293 8.53 -6.31 21.22
CA HIS A 293 7.66 -5.62 22.15
C HIS A 293 7.63 -4.15 21.76
N THR A 294 6.45 -3.62 21.44
CA THR A 294 6.26 -2.18 21.23
C THR A 294 5.37 -1.64 22.32
N HIS A 295 5.77 -0.50 22.89
CA HIS A 295 5.00 0.24 23.88
C HIS A 295 4.59 1.58 23.28
N ARG A 296 3.29 1.87 23.29
CA ARG A 296 2.74 3.11 22.74
C ARG A 296 1.89 3.82 23.76
N GLU A 297 2.28 5.04 24.08
CA GLU A 297 1.54 5.98 24.91
C GLU A 297 0.76 6.97 24.03
N ASN A 298 -0.55 7.08 24.26
CA ASN A 298 -1.44 7.98 23.52
C ASN A 298 -2.16 8.92 24.49
N PRO A 299 -1.85 10.22 24.49
CA PRO A 299 -2.60 11.19 25.27
C PRO A 299 -4.10 11.16 24.92
N ALA A 300 -4.94 11.14 25.94
CA ALA A 300 -6.39 11.05 25.84
C ALA A 300 -7.05 11.90 26.92
N GLU A 301 -8.17 12.54 26.59
CA GLU A 301 -8.95 13.23 27.61
C GLU A 301 -9.56 12.22 28.60
N PRO A 302 -9.76 12.58 29.87
CA PRO A 302 -10.38 11.69 30.85
C PRO A 302 -11.70 11.09 30.36
N GLY A 303 -11.81 9.76 30.39
CA GLY A 303 -12.99 9.02 29.95
C GLY A 303 -13.20 8.93 28.42
N ALA A 304 -12.25 9.43 27.62
CA ALA A 304 -12.27 9.27 26.17
C ALA A 304 -12.05 7.81 25.77
N VAL A 305 -12.66 7.40 24.65
CA VAL A 305 -12.47 6.05 24.09
C VAL A 305 -11.27 6.00 23.13
N THR A 306 -10.86 7.16 22.62
CA THR A 306 -9.79 7.30 21.63
C THR A 306 -8.84 8.44 21.99
N GLY A 307 -7.54 8.16 21.92
CA GLY A 307 -6.49 9.18 22.09
C GLY A 307 -6.26 10.05 20.85
N SER A 308 -5.72 11.24 21.05
CA SER A 308 -5.52 12.27 20.01
C SER A 308 -4.68 11.79 18.82
N ALA A 309 -3.63 11.01 19.08
CA ALA A 309 -2.75 10.45 18.05
C ALA A 309 -3.45 9.45 17.11
N THR A 310 -4.55 8.82 17.55
CA THR A 310 -5.34 7.91 16.71
C THR A 310 -6.09 8.67 15.62
N VAL A 311 -6.56 9.89 15.88
CA VAL A 311 -7.19 10.76 14.87
C VAL A 311 -6.23 11.04 13.71
N ALA A 312 -4.96 11.32 14.01
CA ALA A 312 -3.93 11.55 13.01
C ALA A 312 -3.61 10.27 12.20
N ALA A 313 -3.59 9.10 12.85
CA ALA A 313 -3.41 7.82 12.17
C ALA A 313 -4.60 7.48 11.26
N PHE A 314 -5.82 7.81 11.69
CA PHE A 314 -7.03 7.65 10.92
C PHE A 314 -7.02 8.53 9.68
N TRP A 315 -6.65 9.80 9.82
CA TRP A 315 -6.48 10.72 8.68
C TRP A 315 -5.52 10.16 7.62
N ARG A 316 -4.39 9.59 8.04
CA ARG A 316 -3.46 8.94 7.10
C ARG A 316 -4.06 7.72 6.41
N SER A 317 -4.90 6.95 7.12
CA SER A 317 -5.61 5.81 6.55
C SER A 317 -6.63 6.27 5.50
N LEU A 318 -7.30 7.40 5.74
CA LEU A 318 -8.19 8.05 4.77
C LEU A 318 -7.42 8.46 3.52
N LEU A 319 -6.28 9.17 3.66
CA LEU A 319 -5.49 9.59 2.51
C LEU A 319 -5.00 8.38 1.68
N ALA A 320 -4.48 7.34 2.33
CA ALA A 320 -4.07 6.12 1.66
C ALA A 320 -5.24 5.41 0.96
N GLY A 321 -6.40 5.35 1.62
CA GLY A 321 -7.62 4.79 1.03
C GLY A 321 -8.13 5.61 -0.16
N ALA A 322 -8.01 6.94 -0.10
CA ALA A 322 -8.39 7.83 -1.19
C ALA A 322 -7.43 7.67 -2.39
N GLU A 323 -6.12 7.63 -2.16
CA GLU A 323 -5.13 7.32 -3.20
C GLU A 323 -5.39 5.94 -3.84
N GLY A 324 -5.71 4.94 -3.01
CA GLY A 324 -6.12 3.61 -3.47
C GLY A 324 -7.42 3.62 -4.27
N SER A 325 -8.39 4.44 -3.89
CA SER A 325 -9.69 4.59 -4.55
C SER A 325 -9.59 5.35 -5.87
N MET A 326 -8.76 6.39 -5.93
CA MET A 326 -8.44 7.13 -7.16
C MET A 326 -7.74 6.26 -8.20
N SER A 327 -7.06 5.21 -7.75
CA SER A 327 -6.50 4.18 -8.64
C SER A 327 -7.58 3.23 -9.20
N GLN A 328 -8.85 3.34 -8.76
CA GLN A 328 -9.96 2.42 -9.06
C GLN A 328 -11.29 3.08 -9.53
N ALA A 329 -11.38 4.39 -9.76
CA ALA A 329 -12.67 5.08 -10.03
C ALA A 329 -13.37 4.70 -11.38
N PRO A 330 -14.71 4.59 -11.44
CA PRO A 330 -15.46 4.12 -12.61
C PRO A 330 -15.81 5.27 -13.57
N GLY A 331 -15.33 5.18 -14.81
CA GLY A 331 -15.48 6.20 -15.86
C GLY A 331 -14.22 6.36 -16.72
N ALA A 332 -13.08 5.91 -16.20
CA ALA A 332 -11.98 5.48 -17.05
C ALA A 332 -12.41 4.18 -17.75
N ARG A 333 -12.07 4.05 -19.05
CA ARG A 333 -11.94 2.73 -19.71
C ARG A 333 -11.33 1.74 -18.72
N PRO A 334 -11.73 0.45 -18.71
CA PRO A 334 -11.27 -0.53 -17.72
C PRO A 334 -9.81 -0.23 -17.44
N SER A 335 -9.52 0.23 -16.21
CA SER A 335 -8.13 0.36 -15.83
C SER A 335 -7.53 -0.99 -16.16
N PRO A 336 -6.39 -1.02 -16.89
CA PRO A 336 -5.65 -2.25 -17.01
C PRO A 336 -5.60 -2.92 -15.63
N PRO A 337 -5.42 -4.25 -15.55
CA PRO A 337 -4.72 -4.86 -14.41
C PRO A 337 -3.71 -3.87 -13.83
N SER A 338 -3.42 -3.85 -12.54
CA SER A 338 -2.26 -3.06 -12.09
C SER A 338 -1.01 -3.63 -12.75
N VAL A 339 -0.74 -3.18 -13.98
CA VAL A 339 0.24 -3.75 -14.89
C VAL A 339 1.52 -3.27 -14.29
N TYR A 340 2.21 -4.22 -13.67
CA TYR A 340 3.43 -3.95 -12.96
C TYR A 340 4.43 -3.37 -13.98
N HIS A 341 4.94 -2.18 -13.67
CA HIS A 341 5.81 -1.40 -14.57
C HIS A 341 6.90 -0.68 -13.80
N GLU A 342 8.10 -1.24 -13.87
CA GLU A 342 9.33 -0.57 -13.48
C GLU A 342 9.77 0.42 -14.55
N ARG A 343 10.08 1.63 -14.07
CA ARG A 343 10.57 2.73 -14.90
C ARG A 343 12.09 2.79 -14.88
N GLN A 344 12.66 3.27 -15.98
CA GLN A 344 14.09 3.28 -16.22
C GLN A 344 14.83 4.07 -15.13
N ARG A 345 15.68 3.36 -14.40
CA ARG A 345 16.70 3.91 -13.50
C ARG A 345 18.09 3.52 -14.00
N LEU A 346 19.00 4.49 -14.05
CA LEU A 346 20.39 4.30 -14.48
C LEU A 346 20.47 3.52 -15.80
N GLU A 347 21.24 2.43 -15.82
CA GLU A 347 21.41 1.55 -16.98
C GLU A 347 20.76 0.17 -16.76
N LEU A 348 19.76 0.07 -15.87
CA LEU A 348 19.19 -1.20 -15.44
C LEU A 348 18.05 -1.71 -16.36
N CYS A 349 18.04 -1.36 -17.65
CA CYS A 349 16.93 -1.71 -18.55
C CYS A 349 16.67 -3.23 -18.62
N ALA A 350 17.70 -4.07 -18.52
CA ALA A 350 17.55 -5.53 -18.47
C ALA A 350 16.77 -6.01 -17.22
N VAL A 351 17.08 -5.42 -16.05
CA VAL A 351 16.40 -5.74 -14.78
C VAL A 351 14.94 -5.32 -14.86
N HIS A 352 14.68 -4.10 -15.32
CA HIS A 352 13.31 -3.63 -15.50
C HIS A 352 12.55 -4.48 -16.53
N ALA A 353 13.18 -4.89 -17.63
CA ALA A 353 12.54 -5.77 -18.62
C ALA A 353 12.20 -7.15 -18.03
N LEU A 354 13.08 -7.74 -17.21
CA LEU A 354 12.80 -8.98 -16.48
C LEU A 354 11.61 -8.83 -15.52
N ASN A 355 11.63 -7.82 -14.66
CA ASN A 355 10.55 -7.61 -13.69
C ASN A 355 9.23 -7.25 -14.39
N ASN A 356 9.28 -6.43 -15.45
CA ASN A 356 8.11 -6.07 -16.24
C ASN A 356 7.51 -7.28 -16.96
N VAL A 357 8.31 -8.14 -17.61
CA VAL A 357 7.75 -9.33 -18.29
C VAL A 357 7.16 -10.33 -17.28
N LEU A 358 7.76 -10.42 -16.09
CA LEU A 358 7.30 -11.29 -14.99
C LEU A 358 6.16 -10.70 -14.16
N GLN A 359 5.85 -9.41 -14.36
CA GLN A 359 4.82 -8.65 -13.65
C GLN A 359 5.01 -8.55 -12.13
N GLN A 360 6.26 -8.57 -11.64
CA GLN A 360 6.60 -8.40 -10.23
C GLN A 360 8.09 -8.08 -10.03
N GLN A 361 8.44 -7.47 -8.89
CA GLN A 361 9.82 -7.13 -8.55
C GLN A 361 10.58 -8.35 -8.02
N LEU A 362 11.18 -9.14 -8.91
CA LEU A 362 11.96 -10.32 -8.54
C LEU A 362 13.47 -10.11 -8.56
N PHE A 363 13.95 -9.22 -9.43
CA PHE A 363 15.37 -8.97 -9.60
C PHE A 363 15.71 -7.54 -9.19
N SER A 364 16.76 -7.39 -8.38
CA SER A 364 17.40 -6.11 -8.11
C SER A 364 18.69 -5.96 -8.92
N GLN A 365 19.31 -4.78 -8.85
CA GLN A 365 20.64 -4.56 -9.40
C GLN A 365 21.66 -5.52 -8.78
N GLU A 366 21.59 -5.72 -7.46
CA GLU A 366 22.47 -6.62 -6.72
C GLU A 366 22.29 -8.07 -7.19
N ALA A 367 21.05 -8.53 -7.39
CA ALA A 367 20.78 -9.86 -7.91
C ALA A 367 21.34 -10.06 -9.32
N ALA A 368 21.19 -9.07 -10.21
CA ALA A 368 21.78 -9.10 -11.54
C ALA A 368 23.32 -9.08 -11.51
N ASP A 369 23.90 -8.34 -10.58
CA ASP A 369 25.35 -8.30 -10.35
C ASP A 369 25.89 -9.64 -9.84
N GLU A 370 25.17 -10.35 -8.97
CA GLU A 370 25.54 -11.71 -8.55
C GLU A 370 25.46 -12.72 -9.70
N ILE A 371 24.46 -12.59 -10.58
CA ILE A 371 24.39 -13.38 -11.82
C ILE A 371 25.62 -13.11 -12.68
N CYS A 372 26.01 -11.85 -12.85
CA CYS A 372 27.22 -11.48 -13.59
C CYS A 372 28.47 -12.14 -13.01
N LYS A 373 28.65 -12.10 -11.68
CA LYS A 373 29.80 -12.73 -11.00
C LYS A 373 29.82 -14.25 -11.23
N ARG A 374 28.66 -14.91 -11.17
CA ARG A 374 28.56 -16.36 -11.43
C ARG A 374 28.87 -16.73 -12.88
N LEU A 375 28.49 -15.88 -13.85
CA LEU A 375 28.78 -16.11 -15.27
C LEU A 375 30.28 -15.92 -15.61
N ALA A 376 30.99 -15.07 -14.87
CA ALA A 376 32.41 -14.80 -15.09
C ALA A 376 33.20 -14.70 -13.76
N PRO A 377 33.37 -15.81 -13.03
CA PRO A 377 33.91 -15.82 -11.66
C PRO A 377 35.38 -15.36 -11.59
N ASP A 378 36.16 -15.63 -12.63
CA ASP A 378 37.59 -15.33 -12.67
C ASP A 378 37.92 -13.98 -13.34
N SER A 379 36.90 -13.22 -13.75
CA SER A 379 37.11 -11.98 -14.50
C SER A 379 37.24 -10.76 -13.57
N ARG A 380 38.37 -10.05 -13.67
CA ARG A 380 38.59 -8.77 -12.96
C ARG A 380 37.66 -7.66 -13.45
N LEU A 381 37.27 -7.71 -14.73
CA LEU A 381 36.29 -6.80 -15.34
C LEU A 381 35.16 -7.66 -15.89
N ASN A 382 33.96 -7.52 -15.32
CA ASN A 382 32.85 -8.37 -15.70
C ASN A 382 32.32 -7.98 -17.10
N PRO A 383 32.33 -8.89 -18.10
CA PRO A 383 31.92 -8.56 -19.46
C PRO A 383 30.39 -8.39 -19.62
N HIS A 384 29.61 -8.82 -18.63
CA HIS A 384 28.15 -8.87 -18.69
C HIS A 384 27.46 -7.61 -18.13
N ARG A 385 28.24 -6.58 -17.76
CA ARG A 385 27.75 -5.29 -17.24
C ARG A 385 28.72 -4.15 -17.56
N SER A 386 28.30 -2.91 -17.31
CA SER A 386 29.16 -1.74 -17.47
C SER A 386 30.37 -1.79 -16.52
N LEU A 387 31.51 -1.24 -16.97
CA LEU A 387 32.77 -1.25 -16.21
C LEU A 387 32.66 -0.60 -14.82
N LEU A 388 31.77 0.39 -14.68
CA LEU A 388 31.52 1.09 -13.42
C LEU A 388 30.42 0.42 -12.57
N GLY A 389 29.87 -0.71 -13.00
CA GLY A 389 28.83 -1.44 -12.27
C GLY A 389 27.48 -0.72 -12.22
N THR A 390 27.23 0.22 -13.12
CA THR A 390 25.98 1.03 -13.21
C THR A 390 24.80 0.29 -13.84
N GLY A 391 25.01 -0.95 -14.32
CA GLY A 391 24.02 -1.77 -15.01
C GLY A 391 24.48 -2.15 -16.42
N ASN A 392 23.63 -1.94 -17.42
CA ASN A 392 23.82 -2.30 -18.83
C ASN A 392 24.09 -3.79 -19.05
N TYR A 393 23.23 -4.62 -18.46
CA TYR A 393 23.38 -6.07 -18.52
C TYR A 393 23.11 -6.62 -19.91
N ASP A 394 23.90 -7.62 -20.30
CA ASP A 394 23.74 -8.33 -21.57
C ASP A 394 22.67 -9.42 -21.49
N VAL A 395 22.45 -10.10 -22.61
CA VAL A 395 21.44 -11.16 -22.72
C VAL A 395 21.71 -12.37 -21.82
N ASN A 396 22.97 -12.70 -21.52
CA ASN A 396 23.31 -13.87 -20.72
C ASN A 396 22.79 -13.72 -19.29
N VAL A 397 22.80 -12.48 -18.77
CA VAL A 397 22.21 -12.15 -17.47
C VAL A 397 20.69 -12.39 -17.48
N ILE A 398 20.00 -11.96 -18.55
CA ILE A 398 18.56 -12.19 -18.73
C ILE A 398 18.24 -13.68 -18.78
N MET A 399 18.99 -14.45 -19.59
CA MET A 399 18.79 -15.89 -19.73
C MET A 399 19.04 -16.63 -18.41
N ALA A 400 20.12 -16.30 -17.71
CA ALA A 400 20.45 -16.92 -16.42
C ALA A 400 19.43 -16.56 -15.32
N ALA A 401 18.89 -15.34 -15.34
CA ALA A 401 17.83 -14.91 -14.43
C ALA A 401 16.55 -15.74 -14.65
N LEU A 402 16.09 -15.86 -15.90
CA LEU A 402 14.91 -16.66 -16.25
C LEU A 402 15.10 -18.14 -15.91
N GLN A 403 16.29 -18.70 -16.20
CA GLN A 403 16.62 -20.08 -15.85
C GLN A 403 16.54 -20.35 -14.35
N GLY A 404 16.96 -19.39 -13.52
CA GLY A 404 16.85 -19.46 -12.06
C GLY A 404 15.42 -19.57 -11.54
N LEU A 405 14.43 -19.16 -12.33
CA LEU A 405 12.99 -19.27 -12.05
C LEU A 405 12.33 -20.49 -12.70
N GLY A 406 13.10 -21.37 -13.34
CA GLY A 406 12.55 -22.51 -14.09
C GLY A 406 11.89 -22.12 -15.42
N LEU A 407 12.16 -20.91 -15.92
CA LEU A 407 11.74 -20.44 -17.25
C LEU A 407 12.87 -20.61 -18.26
N ALA A 408 12.54 -20.42 -19.52
CA ALA A 408 13.47 -20.46 -20.64
C ALA A 408 13.34 -19.22 -21.53
N ALA A 409 14.42 -18.92 -22.25
CA ALA A 409 14.51 -17.80 -23.18
C ALA A 409 14.88 -18.32 -24.57
N VAL A 410 13.92 -18.27 -25.50
CA VAL A 410 14.07 -18.79 -26.86
C VAL A 410 14.25 -17.65 -27.83
N TRP A 411 15.28 -17.70 -28.68
CA TRP A 411 15.47 -16.72 -29.74
C TRP A 411 14.44 -16.90 -30.86
N TRP A 412 13.73 -15.83 -31.20
CA TRP A 412 12.88 -15.82 -32.38
C TRP A 412 13.70 -15.59 -33.66
N ASP A 413 13.55 -16.49 -34.63
CA ASP A 413 14.16 -16.31 -35.94
C ASP A 413 13.37 -15.29 -36.77
N ARG A 414 13.96 -14.11 -36.95
CA ARG A 414 13.36 -12.99 -37.72
C ARG A 414 13.02 -13.32 -39.18
N ARG A 415 13.51 -14.44 -39.73
CA ARG A 415 13.18 -14.90 -41.08
C ARG A 415 11.83 -15.62 -41.14
N ARG A 416 11.28 -16.03 -40.00
CA ARG A 416 9.98 -16.69 -39.90
C ARG A 416 8.84 -15.66 -39.92
N PRO A 417 7.72 -15.96 -40.56
CA PRO A 417 6.54 -15.11 -40.48
C PRO A 417 6.04 -15.07 -39.04
N LEU A 418 5.68 -13.88 -38.55
CA LEU A 418 5.19 -13.74 -37.18
C LEU A 418 3.91 -14.52 -36.93
N SER A 419 3.12 -14.88 -37.96
CA SER A 419 1.95 -15.76 -37.81
C SER A 419 2.28 -17.11 -37.17
N GLN A 420 3.49 -17.63 -37.38
CA GLN A 420 3.95 -18.88 -36.75
C GLN A 420 4.24 -18.75 -35.25
N LEU A 421 4.27 -17.54 -34.69
CA LEU A 421 4.47 -17.36 -33.25
C LEU A 421 3.17 -17.67 -32.49
N ALA A 422 3.19 -18.72 -31.67
CA ALA A 422 2.07 -19.10 -30.81
C ALA A 422 2.05 -18.24 -29.53
N LEU A 423 1.61 -16.97 -29.65
CA LEU A 423 1.56 -16.02 -28.54
C LEU A 423 0.88 -16.54 -27.26
N PRO A 424 -0.21 -17.35 -27.31
CA PRO A 424 -0.82 -17.93 -26.10
C PRO A 424 0.07 -18.90 -25.32
N GLN A 425 1.09 -19.48 -25.96
CA GLN A 425 2.05 -20.38 -25.33
C GLN A 425 3.26 -19.63 -24.75
N VAL A 426 3.36 -18.33 -25.01
CA VAL A 426 4.50 -17.50 -24.62
C VAL A 426 4.10 -16.61 -23.44
N LEU A 427 4.89 -16.65 -22.37
CA LEU A 427 4.66 -15.80 -21.20
C LEU A 427 4.87 -14.33 -21.59
N GLY A 428 5.97 -14.00 -22.26
CA GLY A 428 6.15 -12.65 -22.78
C GLY A 428 7.32 -12.56 -23.75
N LEU A 429 7.55 -11.37 -24.28
CA LEU A 429 8.65 -11.09 -25.18
C LEU A 429 9.62 -10.09 -24.56
N ILE A 430 10.92 -10.29 -24.75
CA ILE A 430 11.95 -9.30 -24.45
C ILE A 430 12.62 -8.92 -25.76
N LEU A 431 12.56 -7.64 -26.13
CA LEU A 431 13.12 -7.10 -27.36
C LEU A 431 14.39 -6.31 -27.04
N ASN A 432 15.40 -6.43 -27.91
CA ASN A 432 16.60 -5.62 -27.89
C ASN A 432 16.55 -4.54 -28.97
N LEU A 433 16.17 -3.31 -28.60
CA LEU A 433 15.93 -2.22 -29.55
C LEU A 433 17.05 -1.17 -29.52
N PRO A 434 17.42 -0.56 -30.66
CA PRO A 434 18.27 0.62 -30.66
C PRO A 434 17.48 1.82 -30.11
N SER A 435 17.97 2.45 -29.05
CA SER A 435 17.29 3.53 -28.36
C SER A 435 18.19 4.76 -28.19
N PRO A 436 17.69 5.99 -28.37
CA PRO A 436 18.47 7.20 -28.14
C PRO A 436 18.97 7.29 -26.69
N VAL A 437 20.18 7.82 -26.51
CA VAL A 437 20.68 8.20 -25.19
C VAL A 437 20.17 9.59 -24.83
N SER A 438 19.60 9.75 -23.65
CA SER A 438 19.09 11.03 -23.16
C SER A 438 19.96 11.54 -22.01
N LEU A 439 20.38 12.81 -22.07
CA LEU A 439 21.03 13.54 -20.99
C LEU A 439 20.12 14.72 -20.59
N GLY A 440 19.30 14.52 -19.55
CA GLY A 440 18.25 15.47 -19.20
C GLY A 440 17.24 15.63 -20.35
N LEU A 441 17.00 16.86 -20.80
CA LEU A 441 16.07 17.17 -21.90
C LEU A 441 16.71 17.04 -23.31
N LEU A 442 18.00 16.73 -23.41
CA LEU A 442 18.73 16.62 -24.66
C LEU A 442 18.90 15.16 -25.07
N SER A 443 18.49 14.80 -26.28
CA SER A 443 18.81 13.51 -26.89
C SER A 443 20.17 13.59 -27.60
N LEU A 444 21.09 12.71 -27.24
CA LEU A 444 22.41 12.62 -27.86
C LEU A 444 22.32 11.85 -29.19
N PRO A 445 23.17 12.16 -30.20
CA PRO A 445 23.22 11.47 -31.48
C PRO A 445 23.91 10.09 -31.37
N LEU A 446 23.75 9.41 -30.23
CA LEU A 446 24.25 8.06 -29.97
C LEU A 446 23.05 7.16 -29.66
N ARG A 447 23.01 5.99 -30.30
CA ARG A 447 22.01 4.95 -30.01
C ARG A 447 22.67 3.85 -29.19
N ARG A 448 22.02 3.44 -28.10
CA ARG A 448 22.42 2.29 -27.30
C ARG A 448 21.36 1.20 -27.36
N ARG A 449 21.77 -0.04 -27.08
CA ARG A 449 20.85 -1.16 -26.90
C ARG A 449 19.95 -0.93 -25.70
N HIS A 450 18.70 -1.37 -25.79
CA HIS A 450 17.68 -1.16 -24.78
C HIS A 450 16.71 -2.33 -24.76
N TRP A 451 16.56 -2.93 -23.59
CA TRP A 451 15.67 -4.06 -23.37
C TRP A 451 14.24 -3.56 -23.12
N VAL A 452 13.28 -4.10 -23.88
CA VAL A 452 11.86 -3.77 -23.79
C VAL A 452 11.07 -5.05 -23.56
N ALA A 453 10.18 -5.05 -22.57
CA ALA A 453 9.29 -6.18 -22.29
C ALA A 453 7.92 -5.97 -22.93
N LEU A 454 7.36 -7.04 -23.51
CA LEU A 454 5.96 -7.14 -23.91
C LEU A 454 5.30 -8.27 -23.14
N ARG A 455 4.13 -8.04 -22.55
CA ARG A 455 3.42 -9.02 -21.73
C ARG A 455 1.91 -8.88 -21.84
N GLN A 456 1.20 -10.00 -21.91
CA GLN A 456 -0.24 -10.04 -21.75
C GLN A 456 -0.60 -10.02 -20.27
N VAL A 457 -1.51 -9.14 -19.88
CA VAL A 457 -2.06 -9.04 -18.53
C VAL A 457 -3.57 -8.82 -18.68
N ASP A 458 -4.37 -9.65 -18.01
CA ASP A 458 -5.84 -9.71 -18.11
C ASP A 458 -6.38 -9.61 -19.55
N GLY A 459 -5.78 -10.38 -20.45
CA GLY A 459 -6.20 -10.46 -21.85
C GLY A 459 -5.68 -9.36 -22.77
N ILE A 460 -5.05 -8.30 -22.24
CA ILE A 460 -4.50 -7.19 -23.04
C ILE A 460 -2.98 -7.28 -23.08
N TYR A 461 -2.39 -7.13 -24.25
CA TYR A 461 -0.94 -7.03 -24.41
C TYR A 461 -0.46 -5.60 -24.18
N TYR A 462 0.65 -5.45 -23.49
CA TYR A 462 1.26 -4.16 -23.17
C TYR A 462 2.71 -4.08 -23.65
N ASN A 463 3.09 -2.89 -24.13
CA ASN A 463 4.46 -2.43 -24.22
C ASN A 463 4.88 -1.88 -22.86
N LEU A 464 5.84 -2.56 -22.24
CA LEU A 464 6.36 -2.27 -20.91
C LEU A 464 7.80 -1.75 -20.98
N ASP A 465 8.12 -0.98 -22.02
CA ASP A 465 9.37 -0.22 -22.09
C ASP A 465 9.51 0.65 -20.81
N SER A 466 10.58 0.43 -20.06
CA SER A 466 10.89 1.16 -18.83
C SER A 466 11.07 2.67 -19.07
N LYS A 467 11.34 3.12 -20.30
CA LYS A 467 11.40 4.55 -20.66
C LYS A 467 10.03 5.21 -20.75
N LEU A 468 8.94 4.44 -20.85
CA LEU A 468 7.60 4.99 -20.84
C LEU A 468 7.24 5.54 -19.46
N ARG A 469 6.31 6.50 -19.45
CA ARG A 469 5.76 7.03 -18.19
C ARG A 469 4.76 6.06 -17.55
N ALA A 470 4.10 5.23 -18.36
CA ALA A 470 3.15 4.20 -17.99
C ALA A 470 3.12 3.12 -19.09
N PRO A 471 2.61 1.91 -18.82
CA PRO A 471 2.36 0.87 -19.83
C PRO A 471 1.55 1.38 -21.01
N GLU A 472 1.96 1.03 -22.22
CA GLU A 472 1.23 1.35 -23.45
C GLU A 472 0.50 0.09 -23.94
N ALA A 473 -0.82 0.13 -24.02
CA ALA A 473 -1.61 -0.99 -24.49
C ALA A 473 -1.37 -1.22 -25.99
N LEU A 474 -0.98 -2.44 -26.35
CA LEU A 474 -0.91 -2.93 -27.73
C LEU A 474 -2.23 -3.56 -28.18
N GLY A 475 -3.10 -3.94 -27.24
CA GLY A 475 -4.39 -4.56 -27.54
C GLY A 475 -4.28 -6.08 -27.55
N ASP A 476 -4.55 -6.69 -28.70
CA ASP A 476 -4.59 -8.13 -28.92
C ASP A 476 -3.30 -8.67 -29.58
N GLU A 477 -3.34 -9.92 -30.03
CA GLU A 477 -2.23 -10.57 -30.72
C GLU A 477 -1.79 -9.83 -31.99
N ASP A 478 -2.72 -9.25 -32.75
CA ASP A 478 -2.41 -8.53 -33.98
C ASP A 478 -1.63 -7.25 -33.68
N GLY A 479 -1.99 -6.55 -32.59
CA GLY A 479 -1.25 -5.40 -32.08
C GLY A 479 0.21 -5.74 -31.74
N VAL A 480 0.44 -6.87 -31.06
CA VAL A 480 1.80 -7.34 -30.76
C VAL A 480 2.56 -7.70 -32.03
N ARG A 481 1.94 -8.44 -32.96
CA ARG A 481 2.56 -8.82 -34.23
C ARG A 481 2.93 -7.58 -35.04
N ALA A 482 2.07 -6.57 -35.10
CA ALA A 482 2.35 -5.30 -35.77
C ALA A 482 3.53 -4.55 -35.12
N PHE A 483 3.58 -4.48 -33.78
CA PHE A 483 4.67 -3.86 -33.06
C PHE A 483 6.02 -4.55 -33.32
N VAL A 484 6.05 -5.88 -33.22
CA VAL A 484 7.27 -6.68 -33.45
C VAL A 484 7.69 -6.59 -34.92
N ALA A 485 6.77 -6.64 -35.88
CA ALA A 485 7.07 -6.46 -37.30
C ALA A 485 7.73 -5.10 -37.58
N ALA A 486 7.18 -4.02 -37.01
CA ALA A 486 7.73 -2.68 -37.14
C ALA A 486 9.13 -2.56 -36.51
N ALA A 487 9.37 -3.25 -35.39
CA ALA A 487 10.69 -3.32 -34.76
C ALA A 487 11.72 -4.09 -35.61
N LEU A 488 11.33 -5.26 -36.14
CA LEU A 488 12.18 -6.10 -37.00
C LEU A 488 12.52 -5.42 -38.33
N ALA A 489 11.58 -4.68 -38.93
CA ALA A 489 11.80 -3.94 -40.18
C ALA A 489 12.92 -2.89 -40.09
N ARG A 490 13.21 -2.38 -38.88
CA ARG A 490 14.31 -1.43 -38.63
C ARG A 490 15.70 -2.10 -38.61
N GLY A 491 15.77 -3.43 -38.73
CA GLY A 491 17.00 -4.20 -39.00
C GLY A 491 17.92 -4.45 -37.81
N LEU A 492 17.70 -3.81 -36.66
CA LEU A 492 18.54 -3.92 -35.47
C LEU A 492 17.76 -4.42 -34.25
N CYS A 493 16.69 -5.20 -34.45
CA CYS A 493 15.89 -5.76 -33.36
C CYS A 493 16.18 -7.25 -33.21
N GLU A 494 16.39 -7.68 -31.97
CA GLU A 494 16.41 -9.10 -31.59
C GLU A 494 15.25 -9.36 -30.64
N VAL A 495 14.67 -10.56 -30.69
CA VAL A 495 13.45 -10.91 -29.94
C VAL A 495 13.68 -12.23 -29.20
N LEU A 496 13.51 -12.19 -27.88
CA LEU A 496 13.52 -13.34 -26.99
C LEU A 496 12.08 -13.65 -26.56
N LEU A 497 11.70 -14.92 -26.66
CA LEU A 497 10.46 -15.45 -26.11
C LEU A 497 10.74 -15.97 -24.70
N VAL A 498 9.96 -15.52 -23.73
CA VAL A 498 9.98 -16.04 -22.37
C VAL A 498 8.90 -17.12 -22.28
N VAL A 499 9.31 -18.36 -22.03
CA VAL A 499 8.43 -19.53 -22.02
C VAL A 499 8.72 -20.41 -20.81
N THR A 500 7.81 -21.32 -20.47
CA THR A 500 8.11 -22.40 -19.51
C THR A 500 9.06 -23.40 -20.16
N LYS A 501 9.83 -24.14 -19.36
CA LYS A 501 10.70 -25.22 -19.87
C LYS A 501 9.94 -26.25 -20.68
N GLU A 502 8.73 -26.61 -20.26
CA GLU A 502 7.87 -27.54 -21.00
C GLU A 502 7.52 -27.02 -22.41
N VAL A 503 7.22 -25.73 -22.54
CA VAL A 503 6.92 -25.11 -23.85
C VAL A 503 8.17 -25.06 -24.72
N GLU A 504 9.35 -24.76 -24.15
CA GLU A 504 10.63 -24.81 -24.86
C GLU A 504 10.91 -26.23 -25.39
N GLU A 505 10.86 -27.24 -24.52
CA GLU A 505 11.14 -28.65 -24.85
C GLU A 505 10.20 -29.22 -25.92
N LYS A 506 8.91 -28.88 -25.83
CA LYS A 506 7.90 -29.33 -26.81
C LYS A 506 7.88 -28.50 -28.10
N GLY A 507 8.54 -27.33 -28.11
CA GLY A 507 8.51 -26.42 -29.25
C GLY A 507 7.14 -25.78 -29.52
N CYS A 508 6.19 -25.82 -28.56
CA CYS A 508 4.81 -25.36 -28.76
C CYS A 508 4.66 -23.84 -28.94
N TRP A 509 5.74 -23.08 -28.72
CA TRP A 509 5.81 -21.65 -29.03
C TRP A 509 5.83 -21.36 -30.54
N LEU A 510 6.04 -22.39 -31.37
CA LEU A 510 6.00 -22.35 -32.83
C LEU A 510 4.79 -23.11 -33.36
N GLN A 511 3.95 -22.44 -34.14
CA GLN A 511 2.90 -23.08 -34.93
C GLN A 511 3.53 -23.71 -36.17
N THR A 512 3.15 -24.96 -36.45
CA THR A 512 3.43 -25.61 -37.73
C THR A 512 2.27 -25.26 -38.67
N ASP A 513 2.60 -24.70 -39.84
CA ASP A 513 1.63 -24.33 -40.88
C ASP A 513 0.78 -25.52 -41.34
#